data_AF-A0A7C5MKH7-F1
#
_entry.id   AF-A0A7C5MKH7-F1
#
_cell.length_a   1.000
_cell.length_b   1.000
_cell.length_c   1.000
_cell.angle_alpha   90.00
_cell.angle_beta   90.00
_cell.angle_gamma   90.00
#
_symmetry.space_group_name_H-M   'P 1'
#
loop_
_entity.id
_entity.type
_entity.pdbx_description
1 polymer ?
#
loop_
_entity_poly.entity_id
_entity_poly.type
_entity_poly.pdbx_seq_one_letter_code
_entity_poly.pdbx_strand_id
1 'polypeptide(L)' 'DRHPIIEDDVVIYAGATILGRITVGARSVIGGNVWLTHSVPPDSFITQGREERSSPSER' A
#
# COMPACT_ATOMS: atom_id res chain seq x y z
N ASP A 1 -7.43 -6.15 -19.71
CA ASP A 1 -6.33 -6.13 -18.73
C ASP A 1 -6.16 -4.76 -18.08
N ARG A 2 -6.96 -4.43 -17.05
CA ARG A 2 -6.97 -3.07 -16.42
C ARG A 2 -7.06 -3.07 -14.89
N HIS A 3 -7.47 -4.18 -14.30
CA HIS A 3 -7.60 -4.34 -12.83
C HIS A 3 -6.34 -4.98 -12.21
N PRO A 4 -6.15 -4.84 -10.88
CA PRO A 4 -5.03 -5.44 -10.17
C PRO A 4 -5.03 -6.96 -10.20
N ILE A 5 -3.86 -7.55 -10.00
CA ILE A 5 -3.63 -8.96 -9.72
C ILE A 5 -3.22 -9.06 -8.26
N ILE A 6 -3.94 -9.87 -7.49
CA ILE A 6 -3.67 -10.10 -6.07
C ILE A 6 -3.23 -11.56 -5.94
N GLU A 7 -1.99 -11.77 -5.47
CA GLU A 7 -1.44 -13.11 -5.26
C GLU A 7 -1.87 -13.71 -3.91
N ASP A 8 -1.39 -14.92 -3.62
CA ASP A 8 -1.79 -15.70 -2.45
C ASP A 8 -1.44 -15.01 -1.13
N ASP A 9 -2.28 -15.22 -0.11
CA ASP A 9 -2.08 -14.74 1.26
C ASP A 9 -1.87 -13.22 1.41
N VAL A 10 -2.34 -12.42 0.45
CA VAL A 10 -2.33 -10.96 0.56
C VAL A 10 -3.41 -10.49 1.55
N VAL A 11 -3.04 -9.59 2.45
CA VAL A 11 -3.98 -8.91 3.36
C VAL A 11 -4.16 -7.45 2.92
N ILE A 12 -5.40 -7.04 2.69
CA ILE A 12 -5.75 -5.66 2.33
C ILE A 12 -6.69 -5.08 3.38
N TYR A 13 -6.23 -4.05 4.09
CA TYR A 13 -7.02 -3.38 5.11
C TYR A 13 -8.00 -2.35 4.54
N ALA A 14 -8.96 -1.95 5.36
CA ALA A 14 -10.06 -1.06 4.98
C ALA A 14 -9.58 0.29 4.42
N GLY A 15 -10.27 0.77 3.38
CA GLY A 15 -9.99 2.07 2.75
C GLY A 15 -8.78 2.08 1.81
N ALA A 16 -8.07 0.97 1.64
CA ALA A 16 -7.03 0.88 0.61
C ALA A 16 -7.64 0.96 -0.81
N THR A 17 -6.97 1.68 -1.71
CA THR A 17 -7.30 1.70 -3.14
C THR A 17 -6.10 1.19 -3.94
N ILE A 18 -6.34 0.19 -4.78
CA ILE A 18 -5.33 -0.45 -5.63
C ILE A 18 -5.78 -0.27 -7.07
N LEU A 19 -5.00 0.49 -7.86
CA LEU A 19 -5.44 0.97 -9.17
C LEU A 19 -4.48 0.56 -10.28
N GLY A 20 -5.06 0.06 -11.38
CA GLY A 20 -4.35 -0.25 -12.61
C GLY A 20 -3.93 -1.71 -12.73
N ARG A 21 -3.20 -2.00 -13.80
CA ARG A 21 -2.62 -3.31 -14.10
C ARG A 21 -1.33 -3.50 -13.28
N ILE A 22 -1.49 -3.75 -11.98
CA ILE A 22 -0.39 -3.97 -11.04
C ILE A 22 -0.56 -5.29 -10.29
N THR A 23 0.55 -5.81 -9.78
CA THR A 23 0.59 -7.06 -9.00
C THR A 23 0.93 -6.76 -7.54
N VAL A 24 0.13 -7.30 -6.63
CA VAL A 24 0.45 -7.35 -5.21
C VAL A 24 1.00 -8.73 -4.91
N GLY A 25 2.30 -8.81 -4.65
CA GLY A 25 3.00 -10.07 -4.45
C GLY A 25 2.53 -10.84 -3.22
N ALA A 26 2.67 -12.17 -3.26
CA ALA A 26 2.18 -13.07 -2.22
C ALA A 26 2.64 -12.70 -0.80
N ARG A 27 1.79 -12.96 0.20
CA ARG A 27 2.01 -12.66 1.64
C ARG A 27 2.24 -11.17 1.97
N SER A 28 1.97 -10.27 1.02
CA SER A 28 2.07 -8.84 1.28
C SER A 28 0.89 -8.32 2.12
N VAL A 29 1.16 -7.28 2.90
CA VAL A 29 0.17 -6.57 3.70
C VAL A 29 0.04 -5.13 3.19
N ILE A 30 -1.15 -4.76 2.75
CA ILE A 30 -1.51 -3.40 2.35
C ILE A 30 -2.33 -2.77 3.48
N GLY A 31 -1.74 -1.80 4.16
CA GLY A 31 -2.36 -1.02 5.22
C GLY A 31 -3.59 -0.25 4.76
N GLY A 32 -4.43 0.15 5.73
CA GLY A 32 -5.63 0.91 5.44
C GLY A 32 -5.32 2.28 4.88
N ASN A 33 -6.23 2.82 4.07
CA ASN A 33 -6.11 4.14 3.42
C ASN A 33 -4.83 4.32 2.56
N VAL A 34 -4.18 3.22 2.13
CA VAL A 34 -3.09 3.24 1.17
C VAL A 34 -3.63 3.42 -0.25
N TRP A 35 -2.97 4.26 -1.05
CA TRP A 35 -3.23 4.40 -2.48
C TRP A 35 -2.07 3.79 -3.28
N LEU A 36 -2.31 2.65 -3.92
CA LEU A 36 -1.27 1.88 -4.61
C LEU A 36 -1.50 1.87 -6.13
N THR A 37 -0.51 2.37 -6.87
CA THR A 37 -0.51 2.45 -8.34
C THR A 37 0.68 1.75 -8.99
N HIS A 38 1.48 1.04 -8.20
CA HIS A 38 2.67 0.30 -8.65
C HIS A 38 2.68 -1.09 -8.03
N SER A 39 3.24 -2.06 -8.73
CA SER A 39 3.38 -3.42 -8.21
C SER A 39 4.27 -3.45 -6.97
N VAL A 40 3.99 -4.39 -6.08
CA VAL A 40 4.79 -4.64 -4.88
C VAL A 40 5.28 -6.09 -4.87
N PRO A 41 6.54 -6.35 -4.48
CA PRO A 41 7.06 -7.70 -4.42
C PRO A 41 6.39 -8.50 -3.28
N PRO A 42 6.49 -9.84 -3.30
CA PRO A 42 6.07 -10.68 -2.18
C PRO A 42 6.67 -10.24 -0.83
N ASP A 43 6.01 -10.61 0.26
CA ASP A 43 6.44 -10.33 1.63
C ASP A 43 6.59 -8.82 1.98
N SER A 44 5.88 -7.94 1.24
CA SER A 44 5.92 -6.49 1.47
C SER A 44 4.96 -6.03 2.58
N PHE A 45 5.34 -4.99 3.33
CA PHE A 45 4.47 -4.31 4.29
C PHE A 45 4.33 -2.83 3.92
N ILE A 46 3.18 -2.45 3.35
CA ILE A 46 2.93 -1.09 2.87
C ILE A 46 1.97 -0.37 3.82
N THR A 47 2.37 0.76 4.37
CA THR A 47 1.51 1.62 5.20
C THR A 47 1.51 3.05 4.69
N GLN A 48 0.54 3.85 5.14
CA GLN A 48 0.65 5.30 4.96
C GLN A 48 1.98 5.79 5.56
N GLY A 49 2.67 6.67 4.83
CA GLY A 49 3.83 7.36 5.37
C GLY A 49 3.40 8.17 6.59
N ARG A 50 4.22 8.15 7.64
CA ARG A 50 4.04 9.09 8.74
C ARG A 50 4.34 10.49 8.20
N GLU A 51 3.41 11.41 8.36
CA GLU A 51 3.74 12.83 8.27
C GLU A 51 4.76 13.10 9.38
N GLU A 52 6.01 13.29 8.99
CA GLU A 52 7.05 13.72 9.91
C GLU A 52 6.59 15.09 10.40
N ARG A 53 6.05 15.16 11.63
CA ARG A 53 5.64 16.41 12.25
C ARG A 53 6.83 17.34 12.12
N SER A 54 6.74 18.32 11.23
CA SER A 54 7.57 19.50 11.29
C SER A 54 7.29 20.09 12.66
N SER A 55 8.13 19.77 13.64
CA SER A 55 8.16 20.43 14.93
C SER A 55 8.14 21.92 14.61
N PRO A 56 7.14 22.70 15.08
CA PRO A 56 7.17 24.13 14.90
C PRO A 56 8.52 24.61 15.41
N SER A 57 9.36 25.12 14.51
CA SER A 57 10.58 25.81 14.93
C SER A 57 10.12 26.88 15.91
N GLU A 58 10.59 26.78 17.16
CA GLU A 58 10.29 27.74 18.21
C GLU A 58 10.45 29.15 17.66
N ARG A 59 9.38 29.95 17.79
CA ARG A 59 9.42 31.40 17.61
C ARG A 59 9.74 32.04 18.95
#